data_AF-A0A4Y2NJY8-F1
#
_entry.id   AF-A0A4Y2NJY8-F1
#
_cell.length_a   1.000
_cell.length_b   1.000
_cell.length_c   1.000
_cell.angle_alpha   90.00
_cell.angle_beta   90.00
_cell.angle_gamma   90.00
#
_symmetry.space_group_name_H-M   'P 1'
#
loop_
_entity.id
_entity.type
_entity.pdbx_description
1 polymer ?
#
loop_
_entity_poly.entity_id
_entity_poly.type
_entity_poly.pdbx_seq_one_letter_code
_entity_poly.pdbx_strand_id
1 'polypeptide(L)'
;MLYYRLYGDFYYNQVSTSHGVFGAHQKRLFGKEGGCPCGEQLEAIEHILLKCKIWGNERDYWPKSWLQKDISDLVFYSPFKKGAIDIFEKLMSSRLTS
;
A
#
# COMPACT_ATOMS: atom_id res chain seq x y z
N MET A 1 -9.56 10.82 13.30
CA MET A 1 -8.28 11.57 13.27
C MET A 1 -7.09 10.74 13.78
N LEU A 2 -7.19 10.00 14.89
CA LEU A 2 -6.14 9.07 15.36
C LEU A 2 -5.86 7.89 14.40
N TYR A 3 -6.92 7.39 13.74
CA TYR A 3 -6.82 6.28 12.78
C TYR A 3 -5.87 6.63 11.62
N TYR A 4 -6.11 7.74 10.92
CA TYR A 4 -5.30 8.20 9.78
C TYR A 4 -3.82 8.42 10.11
N ARG A 5 -3.49 8.87 11.33
CA ARG A 5 -2.09 9.00 11.77
C ARG A 5 -1.43 7.63 11.93
N LEU A 6 -2.10 6.68 12.60
CA LEU A 6 -1.54 5.36 12.84
C LEU A 6 -1.28 4.60 11.52
N TYR A 7 -2.18 4.71 10.55
CA TYR A 7 -2.01 4.10 9.22
C TYR A 7 -1.01 4.86 8.35
N GLY A 8 -0.97 6.19 8.43
CA GLY A 8 0.03 7.00 7.73
C GLY A 8 1.46 6.67 8.18
N ASP A 9 1.67 6.53 9.49
CA ASP A 9 2.96 6.15 10.07
C ASP A 9 3.30 4.69 9.76
N PHE A 10 2.31 3.78 9.80
CA PHE A 10 2.51 2.38 9.41
C PHE A 10 2.87 2.22 7.93
N TYR A 11 2.18 2.93 7.04
CA TYR A 11 2.50 3.01 5.62
C TYR A 11 3.91 3.55 5.41
N TYR A 12 4.23 4.69 6.02
CA TYR A 12 5.54 5.30 5.90
C TYR A 12 6.65 4.35 6.37
N ASN A 13 6.45 3.66 7.49
CA ASN A 13 7.39 2.68 8.02
C ASN A 13 7.52 1.45 7.11
N GLN A 14 6.44 1.00 6.48
CA GLN A 14 6.47 -0.15 5.57
C GLN A 14 7.12 0.16 4.22
N VAL A 15 6.89 1.35 3.67
CA VAL A 15 7.58 1.77 2.45
C VAL A 15 9.06 2.03 2.74
N SER A 16 9.37 2.63 3.90
CA SER A 16 10.76 2.88 4.33
C SER A 16 11.55 1.60 4.57
N THR A 17 10.89 0.48 4.86
CA THR A 17 11.55 -0.81 5.02
C THR A 17 11.64 -1.61 3.72
N SER A 18 11.02 -1.16 2.62
CA SER A 18 11.06 -1.70 1.23
C SER A 18 10.72 -3.20 1.06
N HIS A 19 10.62 -3.97 2.14
CA HIS A 19 10.69 -5.44 2.15
C HIS A 19 9.69 -6.09 3.11
N GLY A 20 8.93 -5.32 3.90
CA GLY A 20 7.96 -5.90 4.82
C GLY A 20 6.74 -6.46 4.07
N VAL A 21 6.39 -7.73 4.31
CA VAL A 21 5.12 -8.30 3.88
C VAL A 21 4.01 -7.71 4.76
N PHE A 22 3.30 -6.71 4.22
CA PHE A 22 2.17 -6.02 4.85
C PHE A 22 1.11 -7.01 5.35
N GLY A 23 0.88 -8.07 4.56
CA GLY A 23 -0.07 -9.13 4.90
C GLY A 23 0.28 -9.89 6.20
N ALA A 24 1.56 -10.11 6.50
CA ALA A 24 1.98 -10.81 7.70
C ALA A 24 1.71 -9.98 8.97
N HIS A 25 1.89 -8.66 8.88
CA HIS A 25 1.53 -7.75 9.97
C HIS A 25 0.01 -7.58 10.11
N GLN A 26 -0.74 -7.59 9.00
CA GLN A 26 -2.19 -7.56 9.06
C GLN A 26 -2.80 -8.81 9.70
N LYS A 27 -2.23 -10.00 9.50
CA LYS A 27 -2.68 -11.20 10.23
C LYS A 27 -2.56 -11.04 11.74
N ARG A 28 -1.48 -10.41 12.20
CA ARG A 28 -1.26 -10.13 13.63
C ARG A 28 -2.20 -9.05 14.18
N LEU A 29 -2.53 -8.03 13.38
CA LEU A 29 -3.36 -6.90 13.82
C LEU A 29 -4.87 -7.14 13.67
N PHE A 30 -5.30 -7.88 12.64
CA PHE A 30 -6.71 -8.03 12.25
C PHE A 30 -7.18 -9.49 12.24
N GLY A 31 -6.31 -10.47 12.50
CA GLY A 31 -6.66 -11.89 12.53
C GLY A 31 -7.01 -12.50 11.16
N LYS A 32 -6.89 -11.73 10.06
CA LYS A 32 -7.24 -12.15 8.70
C LYS A 32 -5.98 -12.55 7.91
N GLU A 33 -6.10 -13.51 6.99
CA GLU A 33 -4.98 -13.87 6.12
C GLU A 33 -4.59 -12.69 5.23
N GLY A 34 -3.29 -12.38 5.23
CA GLY A 34 -2.68 -11.22 4.57
C GLY A 34 -2.50 -11.34 3.06
N GLY A 35 -3.50 -11.91 2.37
CA GLY A 35 -3.49 -12.04 0.92
C GLY A 35 -3.94 -10.75 0.25
N CYS A 36 -3.34 -10.44 -0.91
CA CYS A 36 -3.82 -9.36 -1.75
C CYS A 36 -5.25 -9.70 -2.22
N PRO A 37 -6.19 -8.73 -2.31
CA PRO A 37 -7.51 -8.97 -2.88
C PRO A 37 -7.48 -9.53 -4.32
N CYS A 38 -6.36 -9.37 -5.02
CA CYS A 38 -6.10 -9.89 -6.34
C CYS A 38 -5.79 -11.40 -6.40
N GLY A 39 -5.51 -12.04 -5.25
CA GLY A 39 -5.23 -13.47 -5.14
C GLY A 39 -3.83 -13.91 -5.58
N GLU A 40 -3.00 -13.02 -6.13
CA GLU A 40 -1.75 -13.41 -6.79
C GLU A 40 -0.52 -13.49 -5.87
N GLN A 41 -0.47 -12.71 -4.79
CA GLN A 41 0.68 -12.67 -3.88
C GLN A 41 0.25 -12.35 -2.44
N LEU A 42 1.14 -12.69 -1.49
CA LEU A 42 1.16 -12.06 -0.18
C LEU A 42 1.28 -10.54 -0.38
N GLU A 43 0.59 -9.77 0.45
CA GLU A 43 0.57 -8.31 0.36
C GLU A 43 1.96 -7.70 0.65
N ALA A 44 2.87 -7.77 -0.32
CA ALA A 44 4.07 -6.96 -0.32
C ALA A 44 3.68 -5.54 -0.74
N ILE A 45 4.33 -4.53 -0.16
CA ILE A 45 4.05 -3.15 -0.50
C ILE A 45 4.35 -2.84 -1.97
N GLU A 46 5.41 -3.46 -2.50
CA GLU A 46 5.75 -3.41 -3.92
C GLU A 46 4.64 -4.00 -4.79
N HIS A 47 4.06 -5.12 -4.35
CA HIS A 47 2.93 -5.71 -5.05
C HIS A 47 1.71 -4.78 -5.02
N ILE A 48 1.25 -4.35 -3.84
CA ILE A 48 0.06 -3.50 -3.70
C ILE A 48 0.21 -2.22 -4.52
N LEU A 49 1.34 -1.52 -4.36
CA LEU A 49 1.51 -0.20 -4.95
C LEU A 49 1.87 -0.27 -6.43
N LEU A 50 2.79 -1.14 -6.84
CA LEU A 50 3.39 -1.06 -8.17
C LEU A 50 2.86 -2.12 -9.15
N LYS A 51 2.49 -3.31 -8.67
CA LYS A 51 2.23 -4.48 -9.54
C LYS A 51 0.76 -4.92 -9.58
N CYS A 52 0.02 -4.69 -8.51
CA CYS A 52 -1.32 -5.24 -8.32
C CYS A 52 -2.30 -4.62 -9.31
N LYS A 53 -2.88 -5.44 -10.19
CA LYS A 53 -3.80 -5.02 -11.25
C LYS A 53 -5.06 -4.29 -10.78
N ILE A 54 -5.52 -4.58 -9.56
CA ILE A 54 -6.72 -3.94 -8.97
C ILE A 54 -6.54 -2.43 -8.85
N TRP A 55 -5.31 -1.99 -8.56
CA TRP A 55 -4.98 -0.59 -8.32
C TRP A 55 -4.46 0.13 -9.57
N GLY A 56 -4.68 -0.44 -10.76
CA GLY A 56 -4.22 0.14 -12.03
C GLY A 56 -4.77 1.56 -12.25
N ASN A 57 -6.08 1.74 -12.02
CA ASN A 57 -6.76 3.02 -12.23
C ASN A 57 -6.25 4.12 -11.28
N GLU A 58 -5.90 3.75 -10.04
CA GLU A 58 -5.33 4.66 -9.05
C GLU A 58 -3.92 5.13 -9.45
N ARG A 59 -3.19 4.30 -10.20
CA ARG A 59 -1.86 4.62 -10.74
C ARG A 59 -1.88 5.48 -12.00
N ASP A 60 -3.01 5.56 -12.72
CA ASP A 60 -3.10 6.39 -13.93
C ASP A 60 -2.84 7.88 -13.64
N TYR A 61 -3.14 8.32 -12.42
CA TYR A 61 -2.89 9.67 -11.95
C TYR A 61 -1.47 9.89 -11.41
N TRP A 62 -0.64 8.86 -11.39
CA TRP A 62 0.73 8.96 -10.90
C TRP A 62 1.64 9.52 -11.99
N PRO A 63 2.71 10.24 -11.64
CA PRO A 63 3.63 10.77 -12.64
C PRO A 63 4.46 9.65 -13.22
N LYS A 64 4.45 9.50 -14.54
CA LYS A 64 5.12 8.42 -15.29
C LYS A 64 6.59 8.20 -14.94
N SER A 65 7.27 9.19 -14.35
CA SER A 65 8.63 9.05 -13.80
C SER A 65 8.74 8.07 -12.63
N TRP A 66 7.62 7.63 -12.04
CA TRP A 66 7.63 6.69 -10.92
C TRP A 66 8.17 5.31 -11.31
N LEU A 67 7.98 4.88 -12.57
CA LEU A 67 8.46 3.59 -13.07
C LEU A 67 10.00 3.48 -13.11
N GLN A 68 10.69 4.61 -12.98
CA GLN A 68 12.16 4.70 -13.06
C GLN A 68 12.80 4.92 -11.69
N LYS A 69 12.01 4.94 -10.61
CA LYS A 69 12.47 5.27 -9.26
C LYS A 69 12.24 4.11 -8.31
N ASP A 70 13.17 3.92 -7.39
CA ASP A 70 13.00 2.96 -6.31
C ASP A 70 11.88 3.41 -5.38
N ILE A 71 11.23 2.45 -4.73
CA ILE A 71 10.17 2.70 -3.76
C ILE A 71 10.60 3.71 -2.68
N SER A 72 11.86 3.64 -2.24
CA SER A 72 12.45 4.58 -1.28
C SER A 72 12.46 6.02 -1.78
N ASP A 73 12.67 6.25 -3.08
CA ASP A 73 12.65 7.58 -3.68
C ASP A 73 11.22 8.11 -3.84
N LEU A 74 10.27 7.20 -4.00
CA LEU A 74 8.85 7.52 -4.20
C LEU A 74 8.18 8.00 -2.91
N VAL A 75 8.63 7.56 -1.73
CA VAL A 75 8.11 8.01 -0.41
C VAL A 75 8.13 9.53 -0.26
N PHE A 76 9.17 10.17 -0.79
CA PHE A 76 9.36 11.61 -0.69
C PHE A 76 8.60 12.41 -1.75
N TYR A 77 7.99 11.72 -2.71
CA TYR A 77 7.29 12.35 -3.81
C TYR A 77 5.80 12.52 -3.50
N SER A 78 5.37 13.78 -3.31
CA SER A 78 4.03 14.11 -2.78
C SER A 78 2.85 13.47 -3.55
N PRO A 79 2.80 13.51 -4.91
CA PRO A 79 1.73 12.85 -5.64
C PRO A 79 1.72 11.32 -5.48
N PHE A 80 2.89 10.68 -5.37
CA PHE A 80 2.96 9.24 -5.08
C PHE A 80 2.43 8.94 -3.68
N LYS A 81 2.85 9.72 -2.68
CA LYS A 81 2.38 9.58 -1.30
C LYS A 81 0.85 9.67 -1.23
N LYS A 82 0.24 10.61 -1.94
CA LYS A 82 -1.22 10.74 -1.99
C LYS A 82 -1.89 9.51 -2.61
N GLY A 83 -1.44 9.09 -3.80
CA GLY A 83 -2.04 7.94 -4.48
C GLY A 83 -1.87 6.62 -3.71
N ALA A 84 -0.75 6.46 -3.00
CA ALA A 84 -0.53 5.32 -2.14
C ALA A 84 -1.47 5.32 -0.92
N ILE A 85 -1.68 6.48 -0.28
CA ILE A 85 -2.67 6.62 0.80
C ILE A 85 -4.07 6.22 0.31
N ASP A 86 -4.48 6.70 -0.87
CA ASP A 86 -5.80 6.37 -1.43
C ASP A 86 -5.98 4.85 -1.66
N ILE A 87 -4.94 4.16 -2.17
CA ILE A 87 -4.93 2.70 -2.33
C ILE A 87 -5.07 2.01 -0.98
N PHE A 88 -4.29 2.44 0.02
CA PHE A 88 -4.33 1.84 1.35
C PHE A 88 -5.66 2.06 2.06
N GLU A 89 -6.27 3.24 1.94
CA GLU A 89 -7.59 3.52 2.49
C GLU A 89 -8.66 2.62 1.89
N LYS A 90 -8.64 2.42 0.57
CA LYS A 90 -9.55 1.51 -0.12
C LYS A 90 -9.32 0.04 0.29
N LEU A 91 -8.05 -0.37 0.39
CA LEU A 91 -7.68 -1.73 0.83
C LEU A 91 -8.10 -2.00 2.28
N MET A 92 -7.98 -1.01 3.16
CA MET A 92 -8.41 -1.15 4.56
C MET A 92 -9.92 -1.13 4.69
N SER A 93 -10.60 -0.25 3.94
CA SER A 93 -12.06 -0.15 3.94
C SER A 93 -12.71 -1.46 3.49
N SER A 94 -12.20 -2.10 2.43
CA SER A 94 -12.72 -3.39 1.97
C SER A 94 -12.57 -4.52 3.00
N ARG A 95 -11.58 -4.42 3.90
CA ARG A 95 -11.33 -5.39 4.97
C ARG A 95 -12.21 -5.19 6.21
N LEU A 96 -12.65 -3.96 6.47
CA LEU A 96 -13.53 -3.63 7.61
C LEU A 96 -14.99 -3.96 7.33
N THR A 97 -15.39 -4.02 6.07
CA THR A 97 -16.76 -4.35 5.64
C THR A 97 -16.99 -5.84 5.35
N SER A 98 -15.93 -6.66 5.43
CA SER A 98 -15.96 -8.12 5.28
C SER A 98 -15.86 -8.82 6.62
#